data_AF-A0AAR2JZ87-F1
#
_entry.id   AF-A0AAR2JZ87-F1
#
_cell.length_a   1.000
_cell.length_b   1.000
_cell.length_c   1.000
_cell.angle_alpha   90.00
_cell.angle_beta   90.00
_cell.angle_gamma   90.00
#
_symmetry.space_group_name_H-M   'P 1'
#
loop_
_entity.id
_entity.type
_entity.pdbx_description
1 polymer ?
#
loop_
_entity_poly.entity_id
_entity_poly.type
_entity_poly.pdbx_seq_one_letter_code
_entity_poly.pdbx_strand_id
1 'polypeptide(L)'
;MVAFLFLPRVFGFWVFFCTSLYVSPSPVNVLMEVLSPLVPCLEPILLTEQGRKPTGVRVNTVEDLRVFLLVCGLRKVKDPLYLLKAFSEWHAENPRVILIIIGPKVDFAFSAEVEECVRRSDGVFLAAERSQEELHTVMQKSFALVNSSVSEGMSAAILEAMDLGVPVLARDIPGNAAIVKHEMSGLLYSSPEEFVSLSKRLLSDAELQETLKKNGKRYVSECHSSAKERTTYRQLVDMLH
;
A
#
# COMPACT_ATOMS: atom_id res chain seq x y z
N MET A 1 -5.51 50.94 -16.50
CA MET A 1 -6.04 51.34 -17.82
C MET A 1 -6.08 50.08 -18.66
N VAL A 2 -7.28 49.58 -18.94
CA VAL A 2 -7.52 48.29 -19.58
C VAL A 2 -7.32 48.44 -21.09
N ALA A 3 -6.50 47.57 -21.69
CA ALA A 3 -6.49 47.37 -23.13
C ALA A 3 -6.59 45.87 -23.41
N PHE A 4 -7.79 45.45 -23.80
CA PHE A 4 -8.03 44.18 -24.47
C PHE A 4 -7.53 44.31 -25.91
N LEU A 5 -6.70 43.38 -26.36
CA LEU A 5 -6.51 43.08 -27.78
C LEU A 5 -6.77 41.60 -27.99
N PHE A 6 -7.65 41.34 -28.95
CA PHE A 6 -8.20 40.06 -29.34
C PHE A 6 -7.14 39.10 -29.92
N LEU A 7 -7.37 37.81 -29.67
CA LEU A 7 -6.71 36.61 -30.19
C LEU A 7 -6.58 36.55 -31.73
N PRO A 8 -5.67 35.72 -32.28
CA PRO A 8 -6.08 34.34 -32.61
C PRO A 8 -5.08 33.23 -32.22
N ARG A 9 -5.66 32.06 -31.95
CA ARG A 9 -5.02 30.76 -31.68
C ARG A 9 -4.06 30.36 -32.79
N VAL A 10 -2.82 30.01 -32.44
CA VAL A 10 -2.08 28.89 -33.05
C VAL A 10 -1.15 28.27 -31.99
N PHE A 11 -1.11 26.95 -31.97
CA PHE A 11 -0.25 26.04 -31.21
C PHE A 11 1.15 26.56 -30.83
N GLY A 12 1.54 26.36 -29.56
CA GLY A 12 2.91 26.48 -29.04
C GLY A 12 2.91 26.33 -27.51
N PHE A 13 3.21 25.14 -26.98
CA PHE A 13 4.53 24.78 -26.42
C PHE A 13 5.00 25.69 -25.30
N TRP A 14 5.07 25.18 -24.06
CA TRP A 14 6.19 25.43 -23.14
C TRP A 14 6.49 24.15 -22.35
N VAL A 15 7.51 23.44 -22.84
CA VAL A 15 8.45 22.69 -22.00
C VAL A 15 9.20 23.72 -21.13
N PHE A 16 9.74 23.25 -20.00
CA PHE A 16 10.72 23.84 -19.06
C PHE A 16 10.12 24.05 -17.66
N PHE A 17 10.74 23.62 -16.56
CA PHE A 17 12.18 23.54 -16.31
C PHE A 17 12.51 22.37 -15.38
N CYS A 18 13.40 21.49 -15.86
CA CYS A 18 14.25 20.67 -15.02
C CYS A 18 15.32 21.60 -14.44
N THR A 19 15.12 22.09 -13.22
CA THR A 19 16.20 22.65 -12.40
C THR A 19 16.45 21.69 -11.26
N SER A 20 17.63 21.07 -11.31
CA SER A 20 18.27 20.39 -10.18
C SER A 20 18.38 21.35 -9.00
N LEU A 21 17.39 21.32 -8.12
CA LEU A 21 17.57 21.57 -6.70
C LEU A 21 17.26 20.24 -6.02
N TYR A 22 18.28 19.63 -5.44
CA TYR A 22 18.17 18.44 -4.60
C TYR A 22 17.44 18.86 -3.31
N VAL A 23 16.14 19.10 -3.44
CA VAL A 23 15.23 19.28 -2.31
C VAL A 23 14.92 17.86 -1.86
N SER A 24 15.33 17.51 -0.63
CA SER A 24 14.92 16.26 0.02
C SER A 24 13.43 16.03 -0.25
N PRO A 25 13.02 14.88 -0.82
CA PRO A 25 11.64 14.68 -1.22
C PRO A 25 10.75 14.84 0.01
N SER A 26 9.80 15.78 -0.05
CA SER A 26 8.80 15.91 1.01
C SER A 26 7.94 14.64 1.03
N PRO A 27 7.38 14.23 2.20
CA PRO A 27 6.52 13.05 2.31
C PRO A 27 5.33 13.03 1.32
N VAL A 28 4.88 14.20 0.87
CA VAL A 28 3.83 14.36 -0.14
C VAL A 28 4.33 14.00 -1.54
N ASN A 29 5.57 14.34 -1.90
CA ASN A 29 6.15 14.03 -3.20
C ASN A 29 6.37 12.52 -3.39
N VAL A 30 6.75 11.80 -2.33
CA VAL A 30 6.97 10.35 -2.35
C VAL A 30 5.66 9.61 -2.63
N LEU A 31 4.58 9.97 -1.93
CA LEU A 31 3.26 9.41 -2.21
C LEU A 31 2.83 9.79 -3.61
N MET A 32 2.96 11.06 -4.04
CA MET A 32 2.60 11.47 -5.41
C MET A 32 3.48 10.81 -6.48
N GLU A 33 4.69 10.34 -6.18
CA GLU A 33 5.57 9.60 -7.08
C GLU A 33 5.24 8.10 -7.10
N VAL A 34 4.85 7.50 -5.97
CA VAL A 34 4.27 6.14 -5.90
C VAL A 34 2.89 6.09 -6.54
N LEU A 35 2.13 7.18 -6.43
CA LEU A 35 0.86 7.39 -7.09
C LEU A 35 1.05 8.00 -8.50
N SER A 36 2.26 8.37 -8.92
CA SER A 36 2.52 8.93 -10.27
C SER A 36 2.20 7.93 -11.38
N PRO A 37 2.54 6.63 -11.25
CA PRO A 37 2.03 5.58 -12.13
C PRO A 37 0.50 5.44 -12.11
N LEU A 38 -0.16 5.89 -11.05
CA LEU A 38 -1.63 5.93 -10.97
C LEU A 38 -2.20 7.13 -11.70
N VAL A 39 -1.46 8.22 -11.94
CA VAL A 39 -1.98 9.44 -12.58
C VAL A 39 -2.69 9.16 -13.91
N PRO A 40 -2.18 8.31 -14.83
CA PRO A 40 -2.90 7.96 -16.05
C PRO A 40 -4.16 7.10 -15.84
N CYS A 41 -4.24 6.33 -14.75
CA CYS A 41 -5.42 5.54 -14.38
C CYS A 41 -6.44 6.36 -13.56
N LEU A 42 -5.95 7.36 -12.84
CA LEU A 42 -6.73 8.34 -12.10
C LEU A 42 -7.23 9.45 -13.03
N GLU A 43 -6.58 9.75 -14.15
CA GLU A 43 -7.02 10.74 -15.14
C GLU A 43 -8.44 10.47 -15.66
N PRO A 44 -8.81 9.25 -16.12
CA PRO A 44 -10.19 8.93 -16.48
C PRO A 44 -11.18 8.98 -15.30
N ILE A 45 -10.70 8.79 -14.07
CA ILE A 45 -11.52 8.80 -12.83
C ILE A 45 -11.70 10.23 -12.29
N LEU A 46 -10.74 11.13 -12.55
CA LEU A 46 -10.71 12.54 -12.15
C LEU A 46 -11.22 13.48 -13.26
N LEU A 47 -11.18 13.06 -14.53
CA LEU A 47 -11.65 13.81 -15.70
C LEU A 47 -12.93 13.20 -16.28
N THR A 48 -14.06 13.34 -15.58
CA THR A 48 -15.38 13.28 -16.24
C THR A 48 -15.94 14.69 -16.42
N GLU A 49 -15.62 15.31 -17.56
CA GLU A 49 -16.44 16.36 -18.15
C GLU A 49 -16.65 16.03 -19.64
N GLN A 50 -17.94 15.92 -19.98
CA GLN A 50 -18.59 15.98 -21.30
C GLN A 50 -18.47 14.77 -22.24
N GLY A 51 -19.43 13.84 -22.10
CA GLY A 51 -20.00 13.19 -23.28
C GLY A 51 -20.17 11.67 -23.29
N ARG A 52 -20.49 10.98 -22.18
CA ARG A 52 -21.12 9.64 -22.27
C ARG A 52 -21.84 9.24 -20.97
N LYS A 53 -22.93 8.47 -21.10
CA LYS A 53 -23.95 8.13 -20.08
C LYS A 53 -23.38 7.46 -18.81
N PRO A 54 -24.07 7.60 -17.65
CA PRO A 54 -23.48 7.45 -16.33
C PRO A 54 -23.60 6.03 -15.75
N THR A 55 -22.50 5.53 -15.20
CA THR A 55 -22.49 4.67 -14.02
C THR A 55 -21.69 5.43 -12.97
N GLY A 56 -22.41 6.14 -12.11
CA GLY A 56 -21.89 7.26 -11.34
C GLY A 56 -21.06 6.84 -10.15
N VAL A 57 -19.79 7.25 -10.14
CA VAL A 57 -19.05 7.63 -8.93
C VAL A 57 -18.18 8.84 -9.30
N ARG A 58 -18.44 9.98 -8.65
CA ARG A 58 -17.59 11.18 -8.74
C ARG A 58 -16.40 10.99 -7.80
N VAL A 59 -15.17 11.22 -8.27
CA VAL A 59 -13.97 11.26 -7.41
C VAL A 59 -13.29 12.60 -7.68
N ASN A 60 -13.23 13.45 -6.66
CA ASN A 60 -12.73 14.82 -6.81
C ASN A 60 -11.31 15.01 -6.26
N THR A 61 -10.76 14.05 -5.50
CA THR A 61 -9.37 14.07 -5.01
C THR A 61 -8.81 12.67 -4.69
N VAL A 62 -7.48 12.57 -4.64
CA VAL A 62 -6.69 11.37 -4.28
C VAL A 62 -7.01 10.87 -2.85
N GLU A 63 -7.56 11.73 -2.00
CA GLU A 63 -7.92 11.41 -0.61
C GLU A 63 -9.06 10.39 -0.46
N ASP A 64 -9.82 10.11 -1.53
CA ASP A 64 -10.93 9.14 -1.52
C ASP A 64 -10.49 7.69 -1.79
N LEU A 65 -9.22 7.47 -2.17
CA LEU A 65 -8.70 6.14 -2.48
C LEU A 65 -8.48 5.29 -1.22
N ARG A 66 -8.81 4.01 -1.32
CA ARG A 66 -8.55 2.98 -0.31
C ARG A 66 -7.36 2.14 -0.77
N VAL A 67 -6.17 2.60 -0.42
CA VAL A 67 -4.90 1.98 -0.81
C VAL A 67 -4.58 0.82 0.13
N PHE A 68 -4.53 -0.39 -0.42
CA PHE A 68 -3.96 -1.55 0.25
C PHE A 68 -2.51 -1.70 -0.21
N LEU A 69 -1.59 -1.89 0.73
CA LEU A 69 -0.16 -1.88 0.46
C LEU A 69 0.47 -3.24 0.74
N LEU A 70 1.11 -3.84 -0.26
CA LEU A 70 1.93 -5.04 -0.11
C LEU A 70 3.41 -4.67 -0.25
N VAL A 71 4.15 -4.69 0.86
CA VAL A 71 5.60 -4.44 0.85
C VAL A 71 6.33 -5.77 0.85
N CYS A 72 6.93 -6.15 -0.28
CA CYS A 72 7.70 -7.38 -0.40
C CYS A 72 8.67 -7.37 -1.59
N GLY A 73 9.86 -7.97 -1.41
CA GLY A 73 10.69 -8.34 -2.55
C GLY A 73 10.01 -9.42 -3.38
N LEU A 74 10.01 -9.25 -4.71
CA LEU A 74 9.29 -10.12 -5.65
C LEU A 74 9.90 -11.53 -5.66
N ARG A 75 9.30 -12.41 -4.86
CA ARG A 75 9.70 -13.81 -4.66
C ARG A 75 8.46 -14.68 -4.49
N LYS A 76 8.56 -15.93 -4.98
CA LYS A 76 7.46 -16.91 -4.88
C LYS A 76 6.96 -17.13 -3.44
N VAL A 77 7.84 -17.10 -2.45
CA VAL A 77 7.46 -17.28 -1.04
C VAL A 77 6.58 -16.13 -0.49
N LYS A 78 6.69 -14.94 -1.08
CA LYS A 78 5.87 -13.76 -0.74
C LYS A 78 4.55 -13.73 -1.50
N ASP A 79 4.44 -14.55 -2.55
CA ASP A 79 3.24 -14.77 -3.36
C ASP A 79 2.46 -13.47 -3.68
N PRO A 80 3.11 -12.46 -4.32
CA PRO A 80 2.47 -11.18 -4.65
C PRO A 80 1.33 -11.31 -5.67
N LEU A 81 1.21 -12.48 -6.32
CA LEU A 81 0.16 -12.77 -7.30
C LEU A 81 -1.16 -13.21 -6.64
N TYR A 82 -1.12 -13.61 -5.37
CA TYR A 82 -2.23 -14.28 -4.68
C TYR A 82 -3.56 -13.53 -4.72
N LEU A 83 -3.50 -12.20 -4.60
CA LEU A 83 -4.69 -11.36 -4.47
C LEU A 83 -5.03 -10.58 -5.76
N LEU A 84 -4.29 -10.76 -6.86
CA LEU A 84 -4.48 -9.94 -8.06
C LEU A 84 -5.91 -10.01 -8.58
N LYS A 85 -6.43 -11.23 -8.77
CA LYS A 85 -7.79 -11.46 -9.26
C LYS A 85 -8.82 -10.83 -8.33
N ALA A 86 -8.70 -11.05 -7.02
CA ALA A 86 -9.63 -10.51 -6.03
C ALA A 86 -9.63 -8.97 -6.01
N PHE A 87 -8.46 -8.34 -6.14
CA PHE A 87 -8.38 -6.89 -6.25
C PHE A 87 -8.94 -6.36 -7.57
N SER A 88 -8.71 -7.02 -8.70
CA SER A 88 -9.30 -6.59 -9.98
C SER A 88 -10.82 -6.69 -9.99
N GLU A 89 -11.37 -7.78 -9.46
CA GLU A 89 -12.83 -7.93 -9.31
C GLU A 89 -13.41 -6.88 -8.35
N TRP A 90 -12.76 -6.66 -7.20
CA TRP A 90 -13.21 -5.67 -6.23
C TRP A 90 -13.07 -4.23 -6.74
N HIS A 91 -12.02 -3.93 -7.51
CA HIS A 91 -11.82 -2.64 -8.15
C HIS A 91 -12.89 -2.37 -9.22
N ALA A 92 -13.32 -3.39 -9.97
CA ALA A 92 -14.41 -3.25 -10.92
C ALA A 92 -15.74 -2.89 -10.23
N GLU A 93 -15.99 -3.39 -9.02
CA GLU A 93 -17.13 -2.99 -8.18
C GLU A 93 -16.96 -1.58 -7.58
N ASN A 94 -15.73 -1.26 -7.15
CA ASN A 94 -15.40 0.01 -6.51
C ASN A 94 -14.01 0.51 -6.96
N PRO A 95 -13.95 1.41 -7.95
CA PRO A 95 -12.69 1.92 -8.49
C PRO A 95 -11.80 2.68 -7.50
N ARG A 96 -12.29 2.97 -6.29
CA ARG A 96 -11.51 3.62 -5.23
C ARG A 96 -10.59 2.65 -4.50
N VAL A 97 -10.82 1.34 -4.60
CA VAL A 97 -9.99 0.32 -3.94
C VAL A 97 -8.86 -0.09 -4.86
N ILE A 98 -7.63 0.03 -4.38
CA ILE A 98 -6.45 -0.35 -5.17
C ILE A 98 -5.44 -1.12 -4.32
N LEU A 99 -4.67 -2.00 -4.96
CA LEU A 99 -3.49 -2.65 -4.39
C LEU A 99 -2.23 -2.04 -4.99
N ILE A 100 -1.30 -1.62 -4.12
CA ILE A 100 0.04 -1.21 -4.52
C ILE A 100 1.05 -2.22 -3.96
N ILE A 101 1.86 -2.78 -4.84
CA ILE A 101 2.96 -3.70 -4.51
C ILE A 101 4.27 -2.90 -4.60
N ILE A 102 5.05 -2.89 -3.53
CA ILE A 102 6.35 -2.20 -3.47
C ILE A 102 7.43 -3.16 -3.02
N GLY A 103 8.53 -3.24 -3.80
CA GLY A 103 9.74 -3.90 -3.35
C GLY A 103 10.70 -4.27 -4.48
N PRO A 104 11.88 -4.81 -4.12
CA PRO A 104 12.92 -5.12 -5.08
C PRO A 104 12.55 -6.30 -5.99
N LYS A 105 13.01 -6.23 -7.24
CA LYS A 105 13.00 -7.33 -8.21
C LYS A 105 14.14 -8.29 -7.87
N VAL A 106 13.89 -9.27 -6.99
CA VAL A 106 14.93 -10.18 -6.48
C VAL A 106 15.19 -11.34 -7.45
N ASP A 107 14.13 -11.92 -8.02
CA ASP A 107 14.19 -12.96 -9.04
C ASP A 107 13.73 -12.37 -10.37
N PHE A 108 14.61 -12.27 -11.36
CA PHE A 108 14.28 -11.61 -12.64
C PHE A 108 13.14 -12.28 -13.40
N ALA A 109 13.11 -13.62 -13.45
CA ALA A 109 12.10 -14.35 -14.19
C ALA A 109 10.73 -14.22 -13.50
N PHE A 110 10.71 -14.38 -12.18
CA PHE A 110 9.48 -14.19 -11.41
C PHE A 110 9.02 -12.73 -11.38
N SER A 111 9.95 -11.76 -11.35
CA SER A 111 9.59 -10.33 -11.40
C SER A 111 8.94 -9.98 -12.73
N ALA A 112 9.44 -10.51 -13.85
CA ALA A 112 8.84 -10.32 -15.17
C ALA A 112 7.43 -10.94 -15.26
N GLU A 113 7.22 -12.12 -14.67
CA GLU A 113 5.90 -12.73 -14.53
C GLU A 113 4.96 -11.83 -13.73
N VAL A 114 5.42 -11.30 -12.57
CA VAL A 114 4.65 -10.38 -11.74
C VAL A 114 4.27 -9.11 -12.48
N GLU A 115 5.22 -8.50 -13.19
CA GLU A 115 4.98 -7.31 -14.00
C GLU A 115 3.89 -7.55 -15.05
N GLU A 116 3.96 -8.68 -15.77
CA GLU A 116 2.99 -8.99 -16.81
C GLU A 116 1.61 -9.32 -16.25
N CYS A 117 1.53 -10.00 -15.11
CA CYS A 117 0.28 -10.25 -14.41
C CYS A 117 -0.34 -8.94 -13.90
N VAL A 118 0.44 -8.09 -13.22
CA VAL A 118 -0.02 -6.79 -12.70
C VAL A 118 -0.49 -5.89 -13.84
N ARG A 119 0.21 -5.86 -14.98
CA ARG A 119 -0.18 -5.07 -16.17
C ARG A 119 -1.56 -5.47 -16.73
N ARG A 120 -2.02 -6.69 -16.46
CA ARG A 120 -3.33 -7.20 -16.89
C ARG A 120 -4.39 -7.14 -15.80
N SER A 121 -4.04 -6.65 -14.61
CA SER A 121 -4.91 -6.59 -13.44
C SER A 121 -5.29 -5.14 -13.16
N ASP A 122 -6.54 -4.78 -13.48
CA ASP A 122 -7.08 -3.49 -13.12
C ASP A 122 -7.04 -3.29 -11.60
N GLY A 123 -6.79 -2.06 -11.15
CA GLY A 123 -6.71 -1.73 -9.72
C GLY A 123 -5.48 -2.25 -8.98
N VAL A 124 -4.53 -2.89 -9.67
CA VAL A 124 -3.27 -3.33 -9.08
C VAL A 124 -2.08 -2.63 -9.73
N PHE A 125 -1.13 -2.19 -8.90
CA PHE A 125 0.02 -1.42 -9.35
C PHE A 125 1.29 -1.95 -8.72
N LEU A 126 2.38 -1.90 -9.49
CA LEU A 126 3.72 -2.28 -9.04
C LEU A 126 4.61 -1.04 -9.05
N ALA A 127 5.27 -0.78 -7.93
CA ALA A 127 6.25 0.30 -7.79
C ALA A 127 7.63 -0.28 -7.44
N ALA A 128 8.67 0.45 -7.83
CA ALA A 128 10.05 0.13 -7.51
C ALA A 128 10.31 0.18 -5.99
N GLU A 129 11.38 -0.48 -5.56
CA GLU A 129 11.88 -0.37 -4.18
C GLU A 129 12.09 1.08 -3.76
N ARG A 130 11.78 1.36 -2.49
CA ARG A 130 11.88 2.67 -1.87
C ARG A 130 12.73 2.58 -0.60
N SER A 131 13.26 3.71 -0.17
CA SER A 131 13.93 3.80 1.13
C SER A 131 12.95 3.51 2.28
N GLN A 132 13.49 3.14 3.44
CA GLN A 132 12.68 2.83 4.61
C GLN A 132 11.76 4.00 5.03
N GLU A 133 12.27 5.23 4.98
CA GLU A 133 11.50 6.44 5.35
C GLU A 133 10.32 6.67 4.39
N GLU A 134 10.55 6.46 3.10
CA GLU A 134 9.51 6.52 2.08
C GLU A 134 8.46 5.41 2.30
N LEU A 135 8.88 4.17 2.58
CA LEU A 135 7.96 3.07 2.86
C LEU A 135 7.08 3.36 4.09
N HIS A 136 7.65 3.87 5.17
CA HIS A 136 6.88 4.25 6.36
C HIS A 136 5.87 5.35 6.06
N THR A 137 6.26 6.34 5.26
CA THR A 137 5.36 7.40 4.79
C THR A 137 4.19 6.82 3.99
N VAL A 138 4.48 5.93 3.04
CA VAL A 138 3.45 5.28 2.22
C VAL A 138 2.54 4.38 3.07
N MET A 139 3.10 3.62 4.01
CA MET A 139 2.32 2.80 4.96
C MET A 139 1.33 3.67 5.76
N GLN A 140 1.77 4.78 6.33
CA GLN A 140 0.91 5.69 7.11
C GLN A 140 -0.21 6.33 6.29
N LYS A 141 -0.02 6.46 4.98
CA LYS A 141 -1.02 7.00 4.04
C LYS A 141 -1.90 5.91 3.43
N SER A 142 -1.51 4.64 3.58
CA SER A 142 -2.28 3.50 3.12
C SER A 142 -3.42 3.18 4.10
N PHE A 143 -4.49 2.61 3.57
CA PHE A 143 -5.62 2.16 4.38
C PHE A 143 -5.24 0.95 5.25
N ALA A 144 -4.52 -0.01 4.68
CA ALA A 144 -4.04 -1.19 5.38
C ALA A 144 -2.80 -1.78 4.70
N LEU A 145 -1.95 -2.43 5.50
CA LEU A 145 -0.90 -3.30 4.99
C LEU A 145 -1.49 -4.69 4.71
N VAL A 146 -1.07 -5.29 3.60
CA VAL A 146 -1.38 -6.65 3.19
C VAL A 146 -0.12 -7.51 3.25
N ASN A 147 -0.25 -8.73 3.75
CA ASN A 147 0.76 -9.78 3.62
C ASN A 147 0.12 -11.01 2.97
N SER A 148 0.69 -11.45 1.84
CA SER A 148 0.22 -12.58 1.02
C SER A 148 1.15 -13.79 1.06
N SER A 149 2.16 -13.78 1.93
CA SER A 149 3.20 -14.80 1.96
C SER A 149 2.67 -16.21 2.27
N VAL A 150 3.28 -17.21 1.64
CA VAL A 150 3.01 -18.64 1.95
C VAL A 150 3.80 -19.14 3.15
N SER A 151 4.93 -18.49 3.46
CA SER A 151 5.78 -18.82 4.60
C SER A 151 6.51 -17.57 5.08
N GLU A 152 6.55 -17.38 6.39
CA GLU A 152 7.24 -16.27 7.06
C GLU A 152 7.87 -16.79 8.35
N GLY A 153 9.00 -16.19 8.73
CA GLY A 153 9.48 -16.25 10.11
C GLY A 153 8.75 -15.17 10.90
N MET A 154 9.40 -14.02 11.06
CA MET A 154 8.79 -12.81 11.61
C MET A 154 8.78 -11.72 10.54
N SER A 155 7.60 -11.32 10.07
CA SER A 155 7.48 -10.34 8.98
C SER A 155 7.74 -8.92 9.49
N ALA A 156 8.88 -8.33 9.07
CA ALA A 156 9.25 -6.96 9.43
C ALA A 156 8.18 -5.95 8.97
N ALA A 157 7.67 -6.08 7.74
CA ALA A 157 6.63 -5.20 7.21
C ALA A 157 5.36 -5.20 8.08
N ILE A 158 4.96 -6.36 8.64
CA ILE A 158 3.82 -6.45 9.57
C ILE A 158 4.12 -5.67 10.85
N LEU A 159 5.29 -5.87 11.44
CA LEU A 159 5.68 -5.19 12.68
C LEU A 159 5.79 -3.67 12.48
N GLU A 160 6.39 -3.22 11.38
CA GLU A 160 6.50 -1.81 11.00
C GLU A 160 5.11 -1.17 10.83
N ALA A 161 4.21 -1.82 10.09
CA ALA A 161 2.84 -1.32 9.94
C ALA A 161 2.09 -1.24 11.28
N MET A 162 2.23 -2.25 12.14
CA MET A 162 1.63 -2.26 13.48
C MET A 162 2.18 -1.11 14.35
N ASP A 163 3.49 -0.86 14.32
CA ASP A 163 4.12 0.24 15.07
C ASP A 163 3.64 1.62 14.60
N LEU A 164 3.48 1.76 13.28
CA LEU A 164 2.94 2.95 12.63
C LEU A 164 1.42 3.14 12.86
N GLY A 165 0.74 2.16 13.46
CA GLY A 165 -0.71 2.20 13.69
C GLY A 165 -1.52 2.02 12.40
N VAL A 166 -1.01 1.20 11.48
CA VAL A 166 -1.67 0.82 10.22
C VAL A 166 -2.30 -0.57 10.39
N PRO A 167 -3.59 -0.76 10.07
CA PRO A 167 -4.22 -2.08 10.12
C PRO A 167 -3.49 -3.08 9.22
N VAL A 168 -3.39 -4.33 9.67
CA VAL A 168 -2.75 -5.42 8.92
C VAL A 168 -3.78 -6.48 8.57
N LEU A 169 -3.78 -6.89 7.30
CA LEU A 169 -4.41 -8.13 6.84
C LEU A 169 -3.32 -9.08 6.35
N ALA A 170 -3.23 -10.26 6.96
CA ALA A 170 -2.17 -11.22 6.66
C ALA A 170 -2.74 -12.62 6.43
N ARG A 171 -2.13 -13.40 5.54
CA ARG A 171 -2.51 -14.82 5.40
C ARG A 171 -2.34 -15.56 6.71
N ASP A 172 -3.27 -16.45 7.02
CA ASP A 172 -3.21 -17.31 8.19
C ASP A 172 -2.18 -18.43 7.97
N ILE A 173 -0.94 -18.09 8.28
CA ILE A 173 0.20 -19.01 8.30
C ILE A 173 0.89 -18.90 9.66
N PRO A 174 1.62 -19.94 10.12
CA PRO A 174 2.19 -19.96 11.46
C PRO A 174 3.04 -18.72 11.82
N GLY A 175 3.85 -18.21 10.88
CA GLY A 175 4.67 -17.01 11.10
C GLY A 175 3.85 -15.73 11.29
N ASN A 176 2.76 -15.57 10.54
CA ASN A 176 1.88 -14.42 10.69
C ASN A 176 1.03 -14.52 11.96
N ALA A 177 0.49 -15.70 12.28
CA ALA A 177 -0.32 -15.94 13.48
C ALA A 177 0.48 -15.82 14.80
N ALA A 178 1.80 -15.96 14.73
CA ALA A 178 2.70 -15.69 15.85
C ALA A 178 2.66 -14.19 16.25
N ILE A 179 2.49 -13.28 15.29
CA ILE A 179 2.54 -11.82 15.47
C ILE A 179 1.14 -11.22 15.55
N VAL A 180 0.27 -11.60 14.61
CA VAL A 180 -1.07 -11.04 14.43
C VAL A 180 -2.08 -11.91 15.17
N LYS A 181 -2.85 -11.30 16.06
CA LYS A 181 -3.99 -11.93 16.73
C LYS A 181 -5.26 -11.49 16.02
N HIS A 182 -5.91 -12.43 15.34
CA HIS A 182 -7.11 -12.21 14.55
C HIS A 182 -8.16 -11.43 15.35
N GLU A 183 -8.73 -10.38 14.74
CA GLU A 183 -9.70 -9.42 15.32
C GLU A 183 -9.22 -8.61 16.52
N MET A 184 -8.02 -8.86 17.02
CA MET A 184 -7.44 -8.14 18.15
C MET A 184 -6.39 -7.14 17.70
N SER A 185 -5.35 -7.58 16.99
CA SER A 185 -4.22 -6.74 16.55
C SER A 185 -4.04 -6.68 15.03
N GLY A 186 -4.79 -7.50 14.30
CA GLY A 186 -4.94 -7.45 12.84
C GLY A 186 -5.95 -8.50 12.38
N LEU A 187 -6.08 -8.71 11.07
CA LEU A 187 -6.99 -9.69 10.50
C LEU A 187 -6.18 -10.78 9.79
N LEU A 188 -6.43 -12.03 10.18
CA LEU A 188 -5.91 -13.21 9.48
C LEU A 188 -6.94 -13.72 8.48
N TYR A 189 -6.49 -14.13 7.29
CA TYR A 189 -7.35 -14.67 6.24
C TYR A 189 -6.74 -15.92 5.58
N SER A 190 -7.59 -16.83 5.14
CA SER A 190 -7.20 -18.11 4.52
C SER A 190 -7.39 -18.11 3.01
N SER A 191 -8.30 -17.28 2.47
CA SER A 191 -8.59 -17.20 1.03
C SER A 191 -8.73 -15.75 0.53
N PRO A 192 -8.61 -15.50 -0.79
CA PRO A 192 -8.86 -14.18 -1.36
C PRO A 192 -10.28 -13.66 -1.12
N GLU A 193 -11.29 -14.52 -1.09
CA GLU A 193 -12.68 -14.15 -0.82
C GLU A 193 -12.85 -13.68 0.64
N GLU A 194 -12.22 -14.39 1.58
CA GLU A 194 -12.19 -14.00 2.98
C GLU A 194 -11.44 -12.68 3.17
N PHE A 195 -10.31 -12.50 2.48
CA PHE A 195 -9.59 -11.23 2.47
C PHE A 195 -10.49 -10.07 2.06
N VAL A 196 -11.25 -10.20 0.97
CA VAL A 196 -12.18 -9.14 0.50
C VAL A 196 -13.29 -8.91 1.53
N SER A 197 -13.87 -9.96 2.10
CA SER A 197 -14.91 -9.86 3.13
C SER A 197 -14.43 -9.09 4.37
N LEU A 198 -13.26 -9.47 4.90
CA LEU A 198 -12.62 -8.83 6.04
C LEU A 198 -12.22 -7.38 5.73
N SER A 199 -11.71 -7.12 4.52
CA SER A 199 -11.36 -5.77 4.07
C SER A 199 -12.59 -4.86 3.97
N LYS A 200 -13.71 -5.37 3.41
CA LYS A 200 -14.99 -4.65 3.34
C LYS A 200 -15.52 -4.35 4.75
N ARG A 201 -15.43 -5.30 5.69
CA ARG A 201 -15.80 -5.08 7.10
C ARG A 201 -14.95 -4.00 7.73
N LEU A 202 -13.63 -4.06 7.56
CA LEU A 202 -12.69 -3.06 8.09
C LEU A 202 -12.96 -1.66 7.52
N LEU A 203 -13.41 -1.55 6.27
CA LEU A 203 -13.80 -0.27 5.66
C LEU A 203 -15.06 0.33 6.26
N SER A 204 -16.00 -0.50 6.71
CA SER A 204 -17.29 -0.05 7.28
C SER A 204 -17.26 0.10 8.80
N ASP A 205 -16.34 -0.57 9.49
CA ASP A 205 -16.29 -0.69 10.95
C ASP A 205 -15.13 0.13 11.52
N ALA A 206 -15.42 1.38 11.89
CA ALA A 206 -14.45 2.30 12.46
C ALA A 206 -13.96 1.86 13.86
N GLU A 207 -14.80 1.17 14.64
CA GLU A 207 -14.43 0.68 15.96
C GLU A 207 -13.42 -0.46 15.86
N LEU A 208 -13.67 -1.41 14.95
CA LEU A 208 -12.70 -2.45 14.62
C LEU A 208 -11.40 -1.82 14.13
N GLN A 209 -11.47 -0.86 13.20
CA GLN A 209 -10.27 -0.21 12.68
C GLN A 209 -9.42 0.39 13.80
N GLU A 210 -10.03 1.17 14.71
CA GLU A 210 -9.31 1.78 15.82
C GLU A 210 -8.76 0.75 16.80
N THR A 211 -9.53 -0.31 17.06
CA THR A 211 -9.12 -1.43 17.92
C THR A 211 -7.86 -2.11 17.36
N LEU A 212 -7.85 -2.46 16.07
CA LEU A 212 -6.71 -3.12 15.44
C LEU A 212 -5.46 -2.22 15.48
N LYS A 213 -5.60 -0.93 15.16
CA LYS A 213 -4.49 0.03 15.18
C LYS A 213 -3.87 0.15 16.57
N LYS A 214 -4.70 0.41 17.58
CA LYS A 214 -4.27 0.59 18.97
C LYS A 214 -3.60 -0.67 19.51
N ASN A 215 -4.21 -1.83 19.27
CA ASN A 215 -3.70 -3.10 19.78
C ASN A 215 -2.44 -3.55 19.05
N GLY A 216 -2.36 -3.34 17.73
CA GLY A 216 -1.16 -3.62 16.95
C GLY A 216 0.03 -2.83 17.46
N LYS A 217 -0.13 -1.51 17.62
CA LYS A 217 0.92 -0.64 18.16
C LYS A 217 1.32 -1.00 19.58
N ARG A 218 0.34 -1.32 20.43
CA ARG A 218 0.60 -1.80 21.80
C ARG A 218 1.43 -3.09 21.78
N TYR A 219 1.05 -4.08 20.96
CA TYR A 219 1.78 -5.34 20.85
C TYR A 219 3.25 -5.11 20.46
N VAL A 220 3.53 -4.26 19.47
CA VAL A 220 4.91 -3.96 19.07
C VAL A 220 5.70 -3.28 20.20
N SER A 221 5.13 -2.27 20.86
CA SER A 221 5.83 -1.60 21.97
C SER A 221 6.07 -2.52 23.18
N GLU A 222 5.16 -3.45 23.45
CA GLU A 222 5.26 -4.39 24.57
C GLU A 222 6.17 -5.59 24.28
N CYS A 223 6.18 -6.13 23.06
CA CYS A 223 6.88 -7.37 22.74
C CYS A 223 8.14 -7.18 21.88
N HIS A 224 8.21 -6.11 21.09
CA HIS A 224 9.22 -5.92 20.02
C HIS A 224 9.88 -4.54 20.07
N SER A 225 9.88 -3.86 21.21
CA SER A 225 10.65 -2.60 21.33
C SER A 225 12.15 -2.88 21.28
N SER A 226 12.91 -2.05 20.56
CA SER A 226 14.36 -2.22 20.41
C SER A 226 15.11 -2.27 21.75
N ALA A 227 14.56 -1.62 22.79
CA ALA A 227 15.08 -1.69 24.14
C ALA A 227 14.88 -3.08 24.78
N LYS A 228 13.71 -3.70 24.56
CA LYS A 228 13.41 -5.06 25.06
C LYS A 228 14.20 -6.11 24.30
N GLU A 229 14.25 -6.05 22.97
CA GLU A 229 15.04 -6.99 22.16
C GLU A 229 16.52 -6.99 22.59
N ARG A 230 17.11 -5.80 22.77
CA ARG A 230 18.49 -5.67 23.25
C ARG A 230 18.67 -6.25 24.65
N THR A 231 17.70 -6.04 25.54
CA THR A 231 17.75 -6.55 26.92
C THR A 231 17.63 -8.07 26.96
N THR A 232 16.68 -8.65 26.22
CA THR A 232 16.49 -10.10 26.11
C THR A 232 17.70 -10.76 25.48
N TYR A 233 18.28 -10.18 24.43
CA TYR A 233 19.50 -10.71 23.82
C TYR A 233 20.69 -10.67 24.80
N ARG A 234 20.84 -9.56 25.55
CA ARG A 234 21.86 -9.47 26.60
C ARG A 234 21.67 -10.54 27.67
N GLN A 235 20.45 -10.74 28.17
CA GLN A 235 20.15 -11.78 29.16
C GLN A 235 20.44 -13.19 28.64
N LEU A 236 20.16 -13.47 27.37
CA LEU A 236 20.50 -14.76 26.76
C LEU A 236 22.01 -14.98 26.70
N VAL A 237 22.78 -13.97 26.28
CA VAL A 237 24.24 -14.04 26.28
C VAL A 237 24.79 -14.22 27.71
N ASP A 238 24.21 -13.52 28.68
CA ASP A 238 24.62 -13.60 30.09
C ASP A 238 24.27 -14.96 30.73
N MET A 239 23.22 -15.66 30.27
CA MET A 239 22.85 -17.01 30.74
C MET A 239 23.68 -18.13 30.10
N LEU A 240 24.32 -17.87 28.96
CA LEU A 240 25.13 -18.84 28.23
C LEU A 240 26.62 -18.80 28.63
N HIS A 241 26.99 -17.90 29.54
CA HIS A 241 28.31 -17.79 30.18
C HIS A 241 28.21 -18.08 31.68
#